data_AF-A0A963F5B9-F1
#
_entry.id   AF-A0A963F5B9-F1
#
_cell.length_a   1.000
_cell.length_b   1.000
_cell.length_c   1.000
_cell.angle_alpha   90.00
_cell.angle_beta   90.00
_cell.angle_gamma   90.00
#
_symmetry.space_group_name_H-M   'P 1'
#
loop_
_entity.id
_entity.type
_entity.pdbx_description
1 polymer ?
#
loop_
_entity_poly.entity_id
_entity_poly.type
_entity_poly.pdbx_seq_one_letter_code
_entity_poly.pdbx_strand_id
1 'polypeptide(L)'
;MQGYKKTELPSVLERHELKYTIPYSYVEPITRFLLIYCDYDYYSTLSDDRFYQVNSLYFDTRCHEFLKQRLFGKNGRFNMRVRCYGRGNIAPYYLEIKHKHGITGVKYRAKAGEHEWPAILTDPDYRVQA
;
A
#
# COMPACT_ATOMS: atom_id res chain seq x y z
N MET A 1 35.48 32.29 -1.38
CA MET A 1 34.06 31.90 -1.62
C MET A 1 34.08 30.58 -2.37
N GLN A 2 34.22 29.46 -1.64
CA GLN A 2 34.32 28.13 -2.25
C GLN A 2 32.93 27.74 -2.79
N GLY A 3 32.83 27.55 -4.11
CA GLY A 3 31.58 27.19 -4.78
C GLY A 3 30.97 25.91 -4.21
N TYR A 4 29.68 25.95 -3.92
CA TYR A 4 28.91 24.80 -3.46
C TYR A 4 28.87 23.76 -4.59
N LYS A 5 29.60 22.64 -4.45
CA LYS A 5 29.50 21.51 -5.39
C LYS A 5 28.10 20.92 -5.25
N LYS A 6 27.30 21.08 -6.29
CA LYS A 6 25.99 20.43 -6.42
C LYS A 6 26.24 18.92 -6.51
N THR A 7 26.01 18.21 -5.42
CA THR A 7 26.09 16.75 -5.40
C THR A 7 25.02 16.22 -6.36
N GLU A 8 25.44 15.61 -7.48
CA GLU A 8 24.52 14.93 -8.37
C GLU A 8 23.92 13.74 -7.62
N LEU A 9 22.60 13.78 -7.42
CA LEU A 9 21.88 12.64 -6.85
C LEU A 9 21.98 11.47 -7.86
N PRO A 10 22.23 10.24 -7.39
CA PRO A 10 22.26 9.08 -8.27
C PRO A 10 20.93 8.97 -9.03
N SER A 11 20.99 8.52 -10.28
CA SER A 11 19.82 8.36 -11.17
C SER A 11 18.79 7.36 -10.65
N VAL A 12 19.18 6.53 -9.66
CA VAL A 12 18.33 5.55 -8.99
C VAL A 12 18.46 5.74 -7.48
N LEU A 13 17.36 6.14 -6.84
CA LEU A 13 17.24 6.13 -5.38
C LEU A 13 16.73 4.76 -4.94
N GLU A 14 17.54 4.03 -4.20
CA GLU A 14 17.13 2.76 -3.61
C GLU A 14 16.25 3.00 -2.37
N ARG A 15 15.09 2.35 -2.31
CA ARG A 15 14.17 2.44 -1.18
C ARG A 15 14.51 1.37 -0.16
N HIS A 16 14.98 1.78 1.02
CA HIS A 16 15.08 0.93 2.20
C HIS A 16 13.86 1.12 3.10
N GLU A 17 13.22 0.01 3.51
CA GLU A 17 12.01 0.03 4.34
C GLU A 17 12.19 -0.92 5.53
N LEU A 18 12.08 -0.38 6.75
CA LEU A 18 12.11 -1.13 8.00
C LEU A 18 10.74 -1.08 8.66
N LYS A 19 10.35 -2.17 9.35
CA LYS A 19 9.06 -2.30 10.03
C LYS A 19 9.26 -2.78 11.45
N TYR A 20 8.58 -2.13 12.37
CA TYR A 20 8.64 -2.42 13.79
C TYR A 20 7.24 -2.63 14.34
N THR A 21 7.07 -3.61 15.21
CA THR A 21 5.88 -3.71 16.04
C THR A 21 6.06 -2.80 17.24
N ILE A 22 5.09 -1.95 17.54
CA ILE A 22 5.12 -1.04 18.68
C ILE A 22 3.88 -1.24 19.57
N PRO A 23 4.00 -1.03 20.89
CA PRO A 23 2.83 -0.90 21.75
C PRO A 23 1.96 0.28 21.33
N TYR A 24 0.64 0.19 21.50
CA TYR A 24 -0.28 1.28 21.14
C TYR A 24 0.01 2.56 21.92
N SER A 25 0.44 2.46 23.18
CA SER A 25 0.84 3.60 24.02
C SER A 25 2.00 4.41 23.45
N TYR A 26 2.76 3.88 22.49
CA TYR A 26 3.90 4.56 21.88
C TYR A 26 3.54 5.37 20.64
N VAL A 27 2.31 5.23 20.11
CA VAL A 27 1.87 5.95 18.90
C VAL A 27 2.01 7.46 19.10
N GLU A 28 1.39 8.03 20.13
CA GLU A 28 1.42 9.48 20.39
C GLU A 28 2.83 10.03 20.72
N PRO A 29 3.64 9.40 21.59
CA PRO A 29 5.02 9.82 21.81
C PRO A 29 5.88 9.84 20.54
N ILE A 30 5.79 8.80 19.71
CA ILE A 30 6.56 8.71 18.46
C ILE A 30 6.09 9.79 17.47
N THR A 31 4.78 9.98 17.31
CA THR A 31 4.23 11.02 16.44
C THR A 31 4.75 12.40 16.84
N ARG A 32 4.67 12.76 18.13
CA ARG A 32 5.19 14.06 18.62
C ARG A 32 6.68 14.27 18.34
N PHE A 33 7.49 13.22 18.50
CA PHE A 33 8.91 13.28 18.17
C PHE A 33 9.15 13.52 16.67
N LEU A 34 8.38 12.84 15.81
CA LEU A 34 8.51 12.94 14.36
C LEU A 34 8.04 14.27 13.78
N LEU A 35 7.14 15.00 14.46
CA LEU A 35 6.60 16.29 13.98
C LEU A 35 7.65 17.39 13.82
N ILE A 36 8.85 17.22 14.39
CA ILE A 36 9.98 18.14 14.19
C ILE A 36 10.58 17.97 12.77
N TYR A 37 10.38 16.79 12.15
CA TYR A 37 10.99 16.40 10.89
C TYR A 37 9.98 16.21 9.75
N CYS A 38 8.72 15.90 10.06
CA CYS A 38 7.69 15.55 9.09
C CYS A 38 6.33 16.09 9.50
N ASP A 39 5.50 16.46 8.52
CA ASP A 39 4.11 16.84 8.75
C ASP A 39 3.15 15.65 8.68
N TYR A 40 1.96 15.81 9.24
CA TYR A 40 0.84 14.91 8.98
C TYR A 40 0.55 14.85 7.48
N ASP A 41 0.23 13.66 6.96
CA ASP A 41 -0.28 13.57 5.59
C ASP A 41 -1.65 14.25 5.48
N TYR A 42 -1.96 14.73 4.27
CA TYR A 42 -3.19 15.47 3.99
C TYR A 42 -4.46 14.78 4.54
N TYR A 43 -4.61 13.46 4.37
CA TYR A 43 -5.83 12.77 4.80
C TYR A 43 -5.93 12.64 6.32
N SER A 44 -4.81 12.52 7.03
CA SER A 44 -4.79 12.60 8.50
C SER A 44 -5.25 13.96 8.99
N THR A 45 -5.01 15.04 8.24
CA THR A 45 -5.46 16.39 8.65
C THR A 45 -6.97 16.58 8.59
N LEU A 46 -7.68 15.74 7.83
CA LEU A 46 -9.13 15.80 7.66
C LEU A 46 -9.93 15.19 8.82
N SER A 47 -9.27 14.40 9.66
CA SER A 47 -9.87 13.81 10.86
C SER A 47 -9.42 14.56 12.12
N ASP A 48 -10.32 14.69 13.09
CA ASP A 48 -10.05 15.32 14.39
C ASP A 48 -9.02 14.52 15.20
N ASP A 49 -9.10 13.19 15.12
CA ASP A 49 -8.19 12.27 15.82
C ASP A 49 -6.89 11.98 15.04
N ARG A 50 -6.73 12.56 13.84
CA ARG A 50 -5.61 12.30 12.91
C ARG A 50 -5.51 10.88 12.37
N PHE A 51 -6.54 10.05 12.54
CA PHE A 51 -6.59 8.71 11.97
C PHE A 51 -7.53 8.68 10.77
N TYR A 52 -7.22 7.79 9.83
CA TYR A 52 -8.15 7.41 8.77
C TYR A 52 -8.14 5.90 8.57
N GLN A 53 -9.30 5.36 8.23
CA GLN A 53 -9.45 3.93 8.04
C GLN A 53 -8.93 3.49 6.67
N VAL A 54 -8.14 2.41 6.66
CA VAL A 54 -7.70 1.73 5.45
C VAL A 54 -8.16 0.28 5.53
N ASN A 55 -9.06 -0.12 4.63
CA ASN A 55 -9.50 -1.51 4.52
C ASN A 55 -8.76 -2.20 3.39
N SER A 56 -8.47 -3.49 3.55
CA SER A 56 -7.85 -4.30 2.50
C SER A 56 -8.40 -5.72 2.56
N LEU A 57 -9.15 -6.11 1.52
CA LEU A 57 -9.60 -7.48 1.29
C LEU A 57 -8.54 -8.21 0.47
N TYR A 58 -7.93 -9.24 1.05
CA TYR A 58 -6.94 -10.06 0.34
C TYR A 58 -7.63 -11.20 -0.39
N PHE A 59 -7.21 -11.43 -1.62
CA PHE A 59 -7.65 -12.57 -2.40
C PHE A 59 -6.65 -13.71 -2.30
N ASP A 60 -7.16 -14.93 -2.32
CA ASP A 60 -6.38 -16.15 -2.38
C ASP A 60 -7.20 -17.22 -3.10
N THR A 61 -6.55 -18.34 -3.42
CA THR A 61 -7.23 -19.52 -3.93
C THR A 61 -7.96 -20.25 -2.80
N ARG A 62 -8.88 -21.16 -3.15
CA ARG A 62 -9.58 -22.02 -2.18
C ARG A 62 -8.63 -22.82 -1.28
N CYS A 63 -7.43 -23.11 -1.77
CA CYS A 63 -6.42 -23.89 -1.07
C CYS A 63 -5.32 -23.02 -0.42
N HIS A 64 -5.52 -21.70 -0.33
CA HIS A 64 -4.60 -20.74 0.30
C HIS A 64 -3.20 -20.74 -0.33
N GLU A 65 -3.13 -20.77 -1.66
CA GLU A 65 -1.87 -20.85 -2.39
C GLU A 65 -0.96 -19.65 -2.09
N PHE A 66 -1.48 -18.42 -2.10
CA PHE A 66 -0.65 -17.23 -1.89
C PHE A 66 -0.15 -17.13 -0.44
N LEU A 67 -0.99 -17.52 0.53
CA LEU A 67 -0.58 -17.67 1.92
C LEU A 67 0.55 -18.70 2.06
N LYS A 68 0.39 -19.89 1.49
CA LYS A 68 1.42 -20.95 1.53
C LYS A 68 2.73 -20.48 0.91
N GLN A 69 2.69 -19.88 -0.28
CA GLN A 69 3.87 -19.30 -0.92
C GLN A 69 4.56 -18.25 -0.04
N ARG A 70 3.79 -17.45 0.70
CA ARG A 70 4.32 -16.49 1.67
C ARG A 70 5.00 -17.18 2.84
N LEU A 71 4.37 -18.18 3.44
CA LEU A 71 4.87 -18.88 4.62
C LEU A 71 6.14 -19.69 4.30
N PHE A 72 6.17 -20.35 3.15
CA PHE A 72 7.31 -21.16 2.70
C PHE A 72 8.38 -20.36 1.94
N GLY A 73 8.28 -19.03 1.90
CA GLY A 73 9.33 -18.17 1.36
C GLY A 73 9.58 -18.33 -0.15
N LYS A 74 8.60 -18.78 -0.93
CA LYS A 74 8.75 -18.97 -2.38
C LYS A 74 9.23 -17.68 -3.06
N ASN A 75 10.28 -17.79 -3.87
CA ASN A 75 10.75 -16.68 -4.69
C ASN A 75 9.82 -16.48 -5.90
N GLY A 76 9.62 -15.23 -6.34
CA GLY A 76 8.70 -14.94 -7.45
C GLY A 76 7.24 -15.19 -7.08
N ARG A 77 6.79 -14.65 -5.95
CA ARG A 77 5.41 -14.75 -5.49
C ARG A 77 4.68 -13.42 -5.66
N PHE A 78 3.36 -13.47 -5.70
CA PHE A 78 2.54 -12.26 -5.63
C PHE A 78 1.43 -12.40 -4.60
N ASN A 79 0.86 -11.25 -4.23
CA ASN A 79 -0.34 -11.19 -3.42
C ASN A 79 -1.30 -10.18 -4.05
N MET A 80 -2.59 -10.49 -4.00
CA MET A 80 -3.65 -9.68 -4.57
C MET A 80 -4.54 -9.14 -3.47
N ARG A 81 -4.96 -7.89 -3.60
CA ARG A 81 -5.92 -7.31 -2.67
C ARG A 81 -6.72 -6.20 -3.32
N VAL A 82 -7.85 -5.92 -2.71
CA VAL A 82 -8.63 -4.72 -2.98
C VAL A 82 -8.61 -3.84 -1.76
N ARG A 83 -8.27 -2.58 -1.98
CA ARG A 83 -8.12 -1.59 -0.92
C ARG A 83 -9.12 -0.46 -1.12
N CYS A 84 -9.72 -0.02 -0.02
CA CYS A 84 -10.54 1.17 0.05
C CYS A 84 -10.20 1.96 1.31
N TYR A 85 -10.54 3.23 1.29
CA TYR A 85 -10.35 4.16 2.41
C TYR A 85 -11.71 4.51 3.02
N GLY A 86 -11.75 4.83 4.30
CA GLY A 86 -13.00 5.06 5.03
C GLY A 86 -13.74 3.75 5.32
N ARG A 87 -15.08 3.77 5.33
CA ARG A 87 -15.91 2.58 5.67
C ARG A 87 -15.92 1.50 4.58
N GLY A 88 -15.39 1.78 3.40
CA GLY A 88 -15.25 0.81 2.31
C GLY A 88 -16.55 0.49 1.56
N ASN A 89 -17.60 1.28 1.78
CA ASN A 89 -18.88 1.21 1.07
C ASN A 89 -18.96 2.16 -0.14
N ILE A 90 -17.97 3.02 -0.33
CA ILE A 90 -17.95 4.03 -1.39
C ILE A 90 -16.66 3.87 -2.18
N ALA A 91 -16.79 3.88 -3.50
CA ALA A 91 -15.68 3.91 -4.44
C ALA A 91 -14.81 5.18 -4.21
N PRO A 92 -13.52 5.16 -4.57
CA PRO A 92 -12.87 4.17 -5.40
C PRO A 92 -12.32 2.95 -4.66
N TYR A 93 -12.38 1.82 -5.36
CA TYR A 93 -11.70 0.59 -4.97
C TYR A 93 -10.38 0.48 -5.72
N TYR A 94 -9.30 0.19 -5.00
CA TYR A 94 -7.97 0.02 -5.57
C TYR A 94 -7.63 -1.46 -5.67
N LEU A 95 -7.61 -1.97 -6.90
CA LEU A 95 -7.18 -3.32 -7.21
C LEU A 95 -5.66 -3.33 -7.23
N GLU A 96 -5.03 -4.09 -6.35
CA GLU A 96 -3.59 -4.08 -6.17
C GLU A 96 -3.00 -5.48 -6.32
N ILE A 97 -1.91 -5.57 -7.08
CA ILE A 97 -1.07 -6.77 -7.16
C ILE A 97 0.33 -6.39 -6.72
N LYS A 98 0.84 -7.08 -5.70
CA LYS A 98 2.22 -6.91 -5.23
C LYS A 98 3.02 -8.16 -5.57
N HIS A 99 3.94 -8.03 -6.53
CA HIS A 99 4.94 -9.05 -6.84
C HIS A 99 6.16 -8.87 -5.95
N LYS A 100 6.73 -9.98 -5.49
CA LYS A 100 8.00 -10.02 -4.75
C LYS A 100 8.97 -10.97 -5.44
N HIS A 101 10.12 -10.44 -5.82
CA HIS A 101 11.22 -11.18 -6.41
C HIS A 101 12.50 -10.88 -5.60
N GLY A 102 12.96 -11.85 -4.83
CA GLY A 102 14.02 -11.64 -3.84
C GLY A 102 13.68 -10.53 -2.83
N ILE A 103 14.52 -9.50 -2.79
CA ILE A 103 14.34 -8.30 -1.96
C ILE A 103 13.49 -7.22 -2.63
N THR A 104 13.30 -7.31 -3.95
CA THR A 104 12.58 -6.31 -4.74
C THR A 104 11.09 -6.60 -4.76
N GLY A 105 10.28 -5.55 -4.57
CA GLY A 105 8.83 -5.62 -4.68
C GLY A 105 8.31 -4.66 -5.73
N VAL A 106 7.51 -5.16 -6.67
CA VAL A 106 6.80 -4.35 -7.66
C VAL A 106 5.31 -4.34 -7.32
N LYS A 107 4.68 -3.17 -7.41
CA LYS A 107 3.25 -3.01 -7.10
C LYS A 107 2.54 -2.41 -8.31
N TYR A 108 1.54 -3.12 -8.80
CA TYR A 108 0.61 -2.65 -9.81
C TYR A 108 -0.70 -2.28 -9.12
N ARG A 109 -1.36 -1.22 -9.60
CA ARG A 109 -2.63 -0.74 -9.05
C ARG A 109 -3.53 -0.24 -10.17
N ALA A 110 -4.78 -0.65 -10.15
CA ALA A 110 -5.87 -0.08 -10.94
C ALA A 110 -6.95 0.49 -10.02
N LYS A 111 -7.72 1.45 -10.53
CA LYS A 111 -8.86 2.05 -9.84
C LYS A 111 -10.14 1.48 -10.46
N ALA A 112 -11.06 1.03 -9.61
CA ALA A 112 -12.39 0.59 -10.03
C ALA A 112 -13.44 1.50 -9.37
N GLY A 113 -14.40 1.92 -10.18
CA GLY A 113 -15.61 2.62 -9.77
C GLY A 113 -16.65 1.68 -9.14
N GLU A 114 -17.71 2.29 -8.63
CA GLU A 114 -18.79 1.57 -7.94
C GLU A 114 -19.52 0.57 -8.86
N HIS A 115 -19.78 0.96 -10.11
CA HIS A 115 -20.45 0.12 -11.10
C HIS A 115 -19.56 -0.96 -11.71
N GLU A 116 -18.25 -0.75 -11.71
CA GLU A 116 -17.27 -1.70 -12.27
C GLU A 116 -16.99 -2.85 -11.31
N TRP A 117 -16.97 -2.56 -10.01
CA TRP A 117 -16.54 -3.51 -8.99
C TRP A 117 -17.32 -4.84 -8.97
N PRO A 118 -18.67 -4.86 -9.03
CA PRO A 118 -19.40 -6.13 -9.10
C PRO A 118 -19.05 -6.92 -10.36
N ALA A 119 -19.00 -6.25 -11.52
CA ALA A 119 -18.73 -6.88 -12.80
C ALA A 119 -17.34 -7.52 -12.86
N ILE A 120 -16.31 -6.85 -12.33
CA ILE A 120 -14.93 -7.38 -12.26
C ILE A 120 -14.85 -8.72 -11.53
N LEU A 121 -15.74 -8.98 -10.57
CA LEU A 121 -15.74 -10.21 -9.79
C LEU A 121 -16.62 -11.32 -10.37
N THR A 122 -17.71 -10.95 -11.04
CA THR A 122 -18.72 -11.90 -11.51
C THR A 122 -18.60 -12.24 -12.99
N ASP A 123 -18.03 -11.35 -13.79
CA ASP A 123 -17.91 -11.51 -15.24
C ASP A 123 -16.43 -11.76 -15.62
N PRO A 124 -16.07 -13.00 -16.02
CA PRO A 124 -14.69 -13.34 -16.41
C PRO A 124 -14.24 -12.62 -17.70
N ASP A 125 -15.19 -12.16 -18.51
CA ASP A 125 -14.93 -11.45 -19.77
C ASP A 125 -14.91 -9.93 -19.59
N TYR A 126 -15.16 -9.43 -18.38
CA TYR A 126 -15.10 -8.00 -18.11
C TYR A 126 -13.73 -7.42 -18.48
N ARG A 127 -13.75 -6.30 -19.21
CA ARG A 127 -12.57 -5.49 -19.56
C ARG A 127 -12.85 -4.05 -19.22
N VAL A 128 -11.90 -3.39 -18.56
CA VAL A 128 -11.97 -1.95 -18.31
C VAL A 128 -11.84 -1.25 -19.67
N GLN A 129 -12.79 -0.37 -19.99
CA GLN A 129 -12.70 0.47 -21.19
C GLN A 129 -11.60 1.51 -20.96
N ALA A 130 -10.60 1.54 -21.86
CA ALA A 130 -9.44 2.42 -21.78
C ALA A 130 -9.78 3.86 -22.21
#